data_AF-A0AA41WG05-F1
#
_entry.id   AF-A0AA41WG05-F1
#
_cell.length_a   1.000
_cell.length_b   1.000
_cell.length_c   1.000
_cell.angle_alpha   90.00
_cell.angle_beta   90.00
_cell.angle_gamma   90.00
#
_symmetry.space_group_name_H-M   'P 1'
#
loop_
_entity.id
_entity.type
_entity.pdbx_description
1 polymer ?
#
loop_
_entity_poly.entity_id
_entity_poly.type
_entity_poly.pdbx_seq_one_letter_code
_entity_poly.pdbx_strand_id
1 'polypeptide(L)' 'ETWPVEVQRGPSDRWRPARLRLDDAGQVTVWTARPFRRCAPGTVRAVYAESILARLILARHGWPLAGAAERYSA' A
#
# COMPACT_ATOMS: atom_id res chain seq x y z
N GLU A 1 -0.96 -10.32 -11.09
CA GLU A 1 0.37 -9.67 -10.95
C GLU A 1 0.57 -9.14 -9.53
N THR A 2 1.82 -8.95 -9.08
CA THR A 2 2.11 -8.32 -7.77
C THR A 2 3.13 -7.20 -7.89
N TRP A 3 2.90 -6.08 -7.19
CA TRP A 3 3.81 -4.93 -7.17
C TRP A 3 4.32 -4.65 -5.76
N PRO A 4 5.58 -4.24 -5.59
CA PRO A 4 6.09 -3.79 -4.30
C PRO A 4 5.44 -2.45 -3.91
N VAL A 5 5.02 -2.35 -2.66
CA VAL A 5 4.49 -1.13 -2.05
C VAL A 5 4.97 -1.05 -0.60
N GLU A 6 4.74 0.08 0.04
CA GLU A 6 4.98 0.24 1.47
C GLU A 6 3.73 0.79 2.13
N VAL A 7 3.51 0.41 3.38
CA VAL A 7 2.34 0.84 4.14
C VAL A 7 2.73 1.45 5.47
N GLN A 8 1.98 2.46 5.89
CA GLN A 8 2.03 3.03 7.22
C GLN A 8 0.66 2.81 7.88
N ARG A 9 0.64 2.20 9.08
CA ARG A 9 -0.62 1.85 9.77
C ARG A 9 -1.13 3.00 10.64
N GLY A 10 -0.26 3.60 11.44
CA GLY A 10 -0.52 4.85 12.18
C GLY A 10 0.50 5.95 11.87
N PRO A 11 0.24 7.21 12.27
CA PRO A 11 1.11 8.36 12.01
C PRO A 11 2.57 8.16 12.42
N SER A 12 2.77 7.49 13.55
CA SER A 12 4.09 7.27 14.17
C SER A 12 4.65 5.89 13.85
N ASP A 13 3.92 5.07 13.09
CA ASP A 13 4.42 3.77 12.69
C ASP A 13 5.47 3.91 11.60
N ARG A 14 6.50 3.08 11.68
CA ARG A 14 7.46 2.92 10.59
C ARG A 14 6.76 2.40 9.35
N TRP A 15 7.18 2.91 8.20
CA TRP A 15 6.84 2.34 6.91
C TRP A 15 7.25 0.86 6.86
N ARG A 16 6.33 0.02 6.40
CA ARG A 16 6.56 -1.43 6.30
C ARG A 16 6.48 -1.87 4.85
N PRO A 17 7.42 -2.70 4.38
CA PRO A 17 7.34 -3.29 3.07
C PRO A 17 6.07 -4.14 2.95
N ALA A 18 5.45 -4.07 1.79
CA ALA A 18 4.24 -4.78 1.46
C ALA A 18 4.19 -5.12 -0.03
N ARG A 19 3.20 -5.91 -0.44
CA ARG A 19 2.93 -6.25 -1.83
C ARG A 19 1.48 -6.00 -2.16
N LEU A 20 1.25 -5.24 -3.21
CA LEU A 20 -0.03 -5.09 -3.88
C LEU A 20 -0.28 -6.30 -4.77
N ARG A 21 -1.47 -6.89 -4.67
CA ARG A 21 -1.98 -7.91 -5.60
C ARG A 21 -3.33 -7.45 -6.13
N LEU A 22 -3.47 -7.47 -7.44
CA LEU A 22 -4.76 -7.41 -8.13
C LEU A 22 -5.07 -8.83 -8.60
N ASP A 23 -6.21 -9.38 -8.18
CA ASP A 23 -6.67 -10.69 -8.64
C ASP A 23 -7.59 -10.58 -9.88
N ASP A 24 -7.96 -11.73 -10.43
CA ASP A 24 -8.74 -11.81 -11.68
C ASP A 24 -10.17 -11.27 -11.55
N ALA A 25 -10.67 -11.14 -10.32
CA ALA A 25 -11.95 -10.49 -10.02
C ALA A 25 -11.83 -8.96 -9.92
N GLY A 26 -10.62 -8.41 -10.10
CA GLY A 26 -10.35 -6.99 -9.94
C GLY A 26 -10.25 -6.55 -8.49
N GLN A 27 -10.13 -7.47 -7.53
CA GLN A 27 -10.01 -7.11 -6.12
C GLN A 27 -8.55 -6.78 -5.78
N VAL A 28 -8.37 -5.64 -5.11
CA VAL A 28 -7.07 -5.18 -4.67
C VAL A 28 -6.79 -5.60 -3.24
N THR A 29 -5.66 -6.26 -3.02
CA THR A 29 -5.20 -6.68 -1.70
C THR A 29 -3.76 -6.26 -1.46
N VAL A 30 -3.47 -5.64 -0.32
CA VAL A 30 -2.10 -5.31 0.11
C VAL A 30 -1.68 -6.25 1.24
N TRP A 31 -0.51 -6.87 1.10
CA TRP A 31 0.03 -7.84 2.05
C TRP A 31 1.35 -7.34 2.63
N THR A 32 1.44 -7.14 3.94
CA THR A 32 2.71 -6.74 4.57
C THR A 32 3.73 -7.87 4.56
N ALA A 33 5.01 -7.55 4.43
CA ALA A 33 6.08 -8.48 4.75
C ALA A 33 6.19 -8.60 6.27
N ARG A 34 6.15 -9.84 6.78
CA ARG A 34 6.29 -10.32 8.17
C ARG A 34 6.04 -9.30 9.33
N PRO A 35 5.04 -9.56 10.21
CA PRO A 35 4.05 -10.62 10.12
C PRO A 35 3.18 -10.38 8.88
N PHE A 36 2.95 -11.45 8.12
CA PHE A 36 2.11 -11.38 6.92
C PHE A 36 0.69 -11.04 7.34
N ARG A 37 0.25 -9.82 7.03
CA ARG A 37 -1.12 -9.38 7.28
C ARG A 37 -1.68 -8.80 6.01
N ARG A 38 -2.91 -9.22 5.70
CA ARG A 38 -3.73 -8.58 4.69
C ARG A 38 -4.23 -7.26 5.25
N CYS A 39 -4.03 -6.20 4.49
CA CYS A 39 -4.61 -4.89 4.73
C CYS A 39 -5.80 -4.68 3.79
N ALA A 40 -6.75 -3.89 4.25
CA ALA A 40 -7.80 -3.26 3.45
C ALA A 40 -7.58 -1.73 3.45
N PRO A 41 -8.18 -0.97 2.50
CA PRO A 41 -7.97 0.47 2.35
C PRO A 41 -8.13 1.29 3.64
N GLY A 42 -9.07 0.92 4.52
CA GLY A 42 -9.30 1.61 5.81
C GLY A 42 -8.48 1.12 7.00
N THR A 43 -7.63 0.10 6.82
CA THR A 43 -6.81 -0.49 7.90
C THR A 43 -5.38 0.07 7.96
N VAL A 44 -5.02 0.87 6.96
CA VAL A 44 -3.73 1.56 6.87
C VAL A 44 -4.01 3.04 6.69
N ARG A 45 -3.13 3.87 7.24
CA ARG A 45 -3.21 5.32 7.09
C ARG A 45 -2.73 5.76 5.71
N ALA A 46 -1.69 5.12 5.19
CA ALA A 46 -1.09 5.49 3.92
C ALA A 46 -0.39 4.32 3.23
N VAL A 47 -0.32 4.38 1.90
CA VAL A 47 0.36 3.44 1.01
C VAL A 47 1.24 4.22 0.04
N TYR A 48 2.51 3.86 -0.02
CA TYR A 48 3.47 4.38 -0.99
C TYR A 48 3.78 3.31 -2.04
N ALA A 49 3.84 3.71 -3.30
CA ALA A 49 4.20 2.83 -4.40
C ALA A 49 5.00 3.60 -5.45
N GLU A 50 6.16 3.07 -5.83
CA GLU A 50 7.01 3.68 -6.87
C GLU A 50 6.44 3.44 -8.27
N SER A 51 5.78 2.30 -8.49
CA SER A 51 5.14 1.98 -9.76
C SER A 51 3.90 2.86 -10.00
N ILE A 52 3.89 3.58 -11.13
CA ILE A 52 2.74 4.37 -11.58
C ILE A 52 1.48 3.48 -11.71
N LEU A 53 1.63 2.27 -12.24
CA LEU A 53 0.51 1.33 -12.35
C LEU A 53 -0.06 0.96 -10.98
N ALA A 54 0.82 0.64 -10.01
CA ALA A 54 0.39 0.33 -8.65
C ALA A 54 -0.34 1.51 -8.00
N ARG A 55 0.15 2.75 -8.20
CA ARG A 55 -0.52 3.97 -7.73
C ARG A 55 -1.92 4.13 -8.34
N LEU A 56 -2.06 3.91 -9.65
CA LEU A 56 -3.35 4.01 -10.34
C LEU A 56 -4.35 2.95 -9.82
N ILE A 57 -3.90 1.71 -9.64
CA ILE A 57 -4.72 0.63 -9.06
C ILE A 57 -5.15 1.00 -7.64
N LEU A 58 -4.22 1.42 -6.78
CA LEU A 58 -4.51 1.83 -5.41
C LEU A 58 -5.52 2.99 -5.36
N ALA A 59 -5.31 4.04 -6.17
CA ALA A 59 -6.21 5.20 -6.25
C ALA A 59 -7.62 4.80 -6.70
N ARG A 60 -7.74 4.00 -7.76
CA ARG A 60 -9.02 3.51 -8.30
C ARG A 60 -9.81 2.72 -7.25
N HIS A 61 -9.11 2.01 -6.36
CA HIS A 61 -9.70 1.17 -5.33
C HIS A 61 -9.73 1.85 -3.93
N GLY A 62 -9.57 3.17 -3.87
CA GLY A 62 -9.78 3.97 -2.66
C GLY A 62 -8.72 3.80 -1.58
N TRP A 63 -7.52 3.35 -1.93
CA TRP A 63 -6.40 3.27 -0.97
C TRP A 63 -5.82 4.65 -0.69
N PRO A 64 -5.47 4.95 0.57
CA PRO A 64 -4.87 6.23 0.93
C PRO A 64 -3.43 6.28 0.41
N LEU A 65 -3.17 7.07 -0.63
CA LEU A 65 -1.85 7.18 -1.24
C LEU A 65 -0.99 8.24 -0.54
N ALA A 66 0.27 7.90 -0.27
CA ALA A 66 1.29 8.85 0.14
C ALA A 66 2.17 9.30 -1.01
N GLY A 67 2.62 10.54 -0.95
CA GLY A 67 3.70 11.07 -1.79
C GLY A 67 5.09 10.65 -1.28
N ALA A 68 6.11 10.85 -2.13
CA ALA A 68 7.50 10.61 -1.76
C ALA A 68 7.94 11.46 -0.56
N ALA A 69 7.50 12.72 -0.48
CA ALA A 69 7.80 13.60 0.64
C ALA A 69 7.34 12.99 1.98
N GLU A 70 6.11 12.48 2.06
CA GLU A 70 5.58 11.83 3.27
C GLU A 70 6.32 10.54 3.63
N ARG A 71 6.79 9.80 2.61
CA ARG A 71 7.55 8.55 2.81
C ARG A 71 8.94 8.81 3.41
N TYR A 72 9.63 9.87 2.98
CA TYR A 72 11.01 10.16 3.38
C TYR A 72 11.14 11.18 4.52
N SER A 73 10.01 11.70 5.04
CA SER A 73 9.99 12.61 6.20
C SER A 73 9.89 11.90 7.57
N ALA A 74 9.84 10.57 7.58
CA ALA A 74 9.56 9.74 8.77
C ALA A 74 10.72 8.82 9.15
#